data_AF-A0A4W5KDR2-F1
#
_entry.id   AF-A0A4W5KDR2-F1
#
_cell.length_a   1.000
_cell.length_b   1.000
_cell.length_c   1.000
_cell.angle_alpha   90.00
_cell.angle_beta   90.00
_cell.angle_gamma   90.00
#
_symmetry.space_group_name_H-M   'P 1'
#
loop_
_entity.id
_entity.type
_entity.pdbx_description
1 polymer ?
#
loop_
_entity_poly.entity_id
_entity_poly.type
_entity_poly.pdbx_seq_one_letter_code
_entity_poly.pdbx_strand_id
1 'polypeptide(L)'
;MSQFFRGNLAGLMIRSGKLENKKVIDCLYTCKEGLDVQLPEEVASAVKVAFNPNQSSLTVEGDDIEAFDKVMQHISYLNSRQFPTPGIRHLRISTTVK
;
A
#
# COMPACT_ATOMS: atom_id res chain seq x y z
N MET A 1 18.98 9.42 -35.06
CA MET A 1 18.81 9.84 -33.65
C MET A 1 18.45 8.61 -32.84
N SER A 2 19.38 8.09 -32.03
CA SER A 2 19.04 7.05 -31.06
C SER A 2 18.43 7.71 -29.82
N GLN A 3 17.18 7.42 -29.52
CA GLN A 3 16.60 7.77 -28.23
C GLN A 3 17.07 6.72 -27.22
N PHE A 4 17.85 7.16 -26.24
CA PHE A 4 18.26 6.32 -25.11
C PHE A 4 17.36 6.61 -23.90
N PHE A 5 17.15 5.59 -23.08
CA PHE A 5 16.37 5.71 -21.85
C PHE A 5 17.01 6.74 -20.92
N ARG A 6 16.21 7.73 -20.49
CA ARG A 6 16.57 8.71 -19.46
C ARG A 6 15.66 8.49 -18.25
N GLY A 7 16.17 7.82 -17.24
CA GLY A 7 15.42 7.48 -16.04
C GLY A 7 16.13 6.42 -15.22
N ASN A 8 15.44 5.91 -14.20
CA ASN A 8 15.94 4.83 -13.36
C ASN A 8 15.14 3.56 -13.63
N LEU A 9 15.83 2.43 -13.73
CA LEU A 9 15.21 1.12 -13.95
C LEU A 9 15.56 0.22 -12.77
N ALA A 10 14.56 -0.14 -11.97
CA ALA A 10 14.73 -0.89 -10.72
C ALA A 10 14.64 -2.43 -10.90
N GLY A 11 14.67 -2.91 -12.15
CA GLY A 11 14.72 -4.33 -12.50
C GLY A 11 14.26 -4.59 -13.94
N LEU A 12 15.08 -5.29 -14.74
CA LEU A 12 14.74 -5.77 -16.09
C LEU A 12 15.01 -7.27 -16.16
N MET A 13 14.01 -8.04 -16.56
CA MET A 13 14.16 -9.46 -16.83
C MET A 13 13.61 -9.77 -18.21
N ILE A 14 14.47 -10.20 -19.12
CA ILE A 14 14.10 -10.60 -20.49
C ILE A 14 14.24 -12.12 -20.59
N ARG A 15 13.16 -12.80 -21.01
CA ARG A 15 13.17 -14.24 -21.28
C ARG A 15 12.82 -14.52 -22.73
N SER A 16 13.85 -14.64 -23.56
CA SER A 16 13.67 -14.95 -24.97
C SER A 16 13.08 -16.36 -25.13
N GLY A 17 11.97 -16.47 -25.87
CA GLY A 17 11.33 -17.73 -26.22
C GLY A 17 10.61 -18.46 -25.07
N LYS A 18 10.40 -17.82 -23.91
CA LYS A 18 9.70 -18.44 -22.77
C LYS A 18 8.64 -17.51 -22.19
N LEU A 19 7.46 -18.06 -21.89
CA LEU A 19 6.39 -17.36 -21.17
C LEU A 19 6.62 -17.41 -19.66
N GLU A 20 6.22 -16.35 -18.97
CA GLU A 20 6.30 -16.29 -17.51
C GLU A 20 5.19 -17.09 -16.83
N ASN A 21 5.46 -17.49 -15.58
CA ASN A 21 4.47 -18.18 -14.77
C ASN A 21 3.38 -17.18 -14.33
N LYS A 22 2.11 -17.60 -14.37
CA LYS A 22 0.97 -16.81 -13.86
C LYS A 22 1.23 -16.26 -12.45
N LYS A 23 1.85 -17.02 -11.55
CA LYS A 23 2.19 -16.54 -10.19
C LYS A 23 3.11 -15.30 -10.20
N VAL A 24 4.05 -15.24 -11.14
CA VAL A 24 4.97 -14.11 -11.30
C VAL A 24 4.19 -12.90 -11.83
N ILE A 25 3.30 -13.13 -12.81
CA ILE A 25 2.43 -12.10 -13.35
C ILE A 25 1.51 -11.54 -12.26
N ASP A 26 0.85 -12.40 -11.49
CA ASP A 26 -0.02 -11.99 -10.38
C ASP A 26 0.77 -11.19 -9.33
N CYS A 27 2.01 -11.59 -9.03
CA CYS A 27 2.91 -10.85 -8.15
C CYS A 27 3.26 -9.45 -8.68
N LEU A 28 3.39 -9.27 -9.99
CA LEU A 28 3.60 -7.94 -10.59
C LEU A 28 2.38 -7.03 -10.42
N TYR A 29 1.17 -7.60 -10.35
CA TYR A 29 -0.07 -6.87 -10.09
C TYR A 29 -0.33 -6.61 -8.60
N THR A 30 0.37 -7.29 -7.69
CA THR A 30 0.29 -6.95 -6.26
C THR A 30 0.98 -5.62 -5.98
N CYS A 31 0.27 -4.72 -5.29
CA CYS A 31 0.88 -3.46 -4.87
C CYS A 31 2.03 -3.74 -3.90
N LYS A 32 3.20 -3.16 -4.16
CA LYS A 32 4.39 -3.30 -3.29
C LYS A 32 4.53 -2.20 -2.27
N GLU A 33 3.64 -1.21 -2.32
CA GLU A 33 3.53 -0.12 -1.37
C GLU A 33 2.08 -0.04 -0.90
N GLY A 34 1.85 0.24 0.37
CA GLY A 34 0.49 0.33 0.91
C GLY A 34 0.45 0.86 2.33
N LEU A 35 -0.76 0.97 2.85
CA LEU A 35 -1.04 1.21 4.25
C LEU A 35 -1.36 -0.12 4.92
N ASP A 36 -0.91 -0.27 6.16
CA ASP A 36 -1.23 -1.41 7.02
C ASP A 36 -1.60 -0.89 8.41
N VAL A 37 -2.47 -1.64 9.09
CA VAL A 37 -2.91 -1.30 10.44
C VAL A 37 -2.92 -2.56 11.29
N GLN A 38 -2.14 -2.54 12.36
CA GLN A 38 -2.08 -3.61 13.34
C GLN A 38 -2.80 -3.15 14.60
N LEU A 39 -4.01 -3.65 14.83
CA LEU A 39 -4.84 -3.27 15.98
C LEU A 39 -4.84 -4.36 17.04
N PRO A 40 -4.83 -3.98 18.33
CA PRO A 40 -5.26 -4.88 19.40
C PRO A 40 -6.71 -5.31 19.17
N GLU A 41 -7.03 -6.55 19.56
CA GLU A 41 -8.35 -7.19 19.31
C GLU A 41 -9.52 -6.38 19.89
N GLU A 42 -9.30 -5.74 21.05
CA GLU A 42 -10.25 -4.85 21.73
C GLU A 42 -10.64 -3.65 20.85
N VAL A 43 -9.66 -3.00 20.21
CA VAL A 43 -9.90 -1.83 19.34
C VAL A 43 -10.51 -2.25 18.01
N ALA A 44 -10.09 -3.39 17.46
CA ALA A 44 -10.62 -3.94 16.22
C ALA A 44 -12.13 -4.26 16.30
N SER A 45 -12.64 -4.52 17.49
CA SER A 45 -14.08 -4.75 17.72
C SER A 45 -14.92 -3.47 17.75
N ALA A 46 -14.32 -2.32 18.07
CA ALA A 46 -15.00 -1.03 18.23
C ALA A 46 -15.03 -0.20 16.94
N VAL A 47 -14.15 -0.49 15.98
CA VAL A 47 -14.03 0.22 14.71
C VAL A 47 -14.07 -0.72 13.52
N LYS A 48 -14.70 -0.28 12.45
CA LYS A 48 -14.69 -0.97 11.17
C LYS A 48 -13.59 -0.38 10.29
N VAL A 49 -12.65 -1.23 9.92
CA VAL A 49 -11.50 -0.87 9.09
C VAL A 49 -11.65 -1.52 7.72
N ALA A 50 -11.54 -0.72 6.66
CA ALA A 50 -11.63 -1.19 5.28
C ALA A 50 -10.45 -0.66 4.44
N PHE A 51 -9.82 -1.57 3.69
CA PHE A 51 -8.79 -1.22 2.72
C PHE A 51 -9.38 -1.24 1.31
N ASN A 52 -8.90 -0.35 0.45
CA ASN A 52 -9.14 -0.50 -0.98
C ASN A 52 -8.29 -1.67 -1.56
N PRO A 53 -8.64 -2.22 -2.74
CA PRO A 53 -7.99 -3.42 -3.28
C PRO A 53 -6.47 -3.31 -3.52
N ASN A 54 -5.94 -2.10 -3.72
CA ASN A 54 -4.51 -1.86 -3.88
C ASN A 54 -3.83 -1.45 -2.56
N GLN A 55 -4.54 -1.52 -1.43
CA GLN A 55 -4.08 -1.13 -0.09
C GLN A 55 -3.47 0.28 0.00
N SER A 56 -3.84 1.19 -0.90
CA SER A 56 -3.36 2.58 -0.90
C SER A 56 -4.23 3.53 -0.09
N SER A 57 -5.43 3.10 0.31
CA SER A 57 -6.39 3.89 1.07
C SER A 57 -6.99 3.03 2.17
N LEU A 58 -7.12 3.65 3.34
CA LEU A 58 -7.73 3.09 4.54
C LEU A 58 -8.96 3.93 4.89
N THR A 59 -10.08 3.27 5.14
CA THR A 59 -11.28 3.88 5.71
C THR A 59 -11.53 3.29 7.09
N VAL A 60 -11.73 4.15 8.09
CA VAL A 60 -12.06 3.77 9.45
C VAL A 60 -13.43 4.37 9.78
N GLU A 61 -14.37 3.55 10.22
CA GLU A 61 -15.72 3.94 10.65
C GLU A 61 -15.93 3.47 12.09
N GLY A 62 -16.52 4.30 12.95
CA GLY A 62 -16.79 3.97 14.35
C GLY A 62 -17.44 5.14 15.09
N ASP A 63 -17.83 4.90 16.34
CA ASP A 63 -18.59 5.87 17.14
C ASP A 63 -17.78 6.46 18.32
N ASP A 64 -16.59 5.90 18.60
CA ASP A 64 -15.73 6.31 19.71
C ASP A 64 -14.44 6.97 19.22
N ILE A 65 -14.21 8.20 19.68
CA ILE A 65 -13.02 8.98 19.34
C ILE A 65 -11.73 8.37 19.93
N GLU A 66 -11.80 7.72 21.09
CA GLU A 66 -10.63 7.08 21.70
C GLU A 66 -10.17 5.87 20.89
N ALA A 67 -11.12 5.06 20.42
CA ALA A 67 -10.83 3.98 19.49
C ALA A 67 -10.22 4.50 18.17
N PHE A 68 -10.74 5.60 17.61
CA PHE A 68 -10.16 6.22 16.41
C PHE A 68 -8.72 6.68 16.63
N ASP A 69 -8.43 7.33 17.76
CA ASP A 69 -7.07 7.81 18.05
C ASP A 69 -6.09 6.62 18.17
N LYS A 70 -6.51 5.54 18.82
CA LYS A 70 -5.73 4.30 18.88
C LYS A 70 -5.46 3.73 17.48
N VAL A 71 -6.46 3.72 16.60
CA VAL A 71 -6.28 3.24 15.22
C VAL A 71 -5.28 4.10 14.47
N MET A 72 -5.44 5.42 14.52
CA MET A 72 -4.57 6.37 13.83
C MET A 72 -3.09 6.22 14.23
N GLN A 73 -2.82 5.93 15.51
CA GLN A 73 -1.46 5.68 16.02
C GLN A 73 -0.81 4.41 15.44
N HIS A 74 -1.61 3.46 14.95
CA HIS A 74 -1.14 2.16 14.43
C HIS A 74 -1.15 2.07 12.91
N ILE A 75 -1.52 3.15 12.20
CA ILE A 75 -1.43 3.19 10.74
C ILE A 75 0.05 3.29 10.36
N SER A 76 0.49 2.34 9.54
CA SER A 76 1.86 2.27 9.05
C SER A 76 1.90 2.29 7.53
N TYR A 77 2.95 2.92 6.98
CA TYR A 77 3.27 2.80 5.56
C TYR A 77 4.22 1.62 5.36
N LEU A 78 3.88 0.74 4.43
CA LEU A 78 4.70 -0.40 4.05
C LEU A 78 5.26 -0.22 2.64
N ASN A 79 6.54 -0.56 2.47
CA ASN A 79 7.18 -0.70 1.17
C ASN A 79 7.99 -2.00 1.15
N SER A 80 7.54 -2.95 0.34
CA SER A 80 8.17 -4.28 0.19
C SER A 80 9.14 -4.36 -0.99
N ARG A 81 9.41 -3.24 -1.68
CA ARG A 81 10.36 -3.22 -2.79
C ARG A 81 11.78 -3.37 -2.26
N GLN A 82 12.53 -4.31 -2.84
CA GLN A 82 13.97 -4.44 -2.60
C GLN A 82 14.73 -3.15 -2.98
N PHE A 83 14.25 -2.47 -4.02
CA PHE A 83 14.74 -1.16 -4.46
C PHE A 83 13.57 -0.15 -4.44
N PRO A 84 13.30 0.49 -3.28
CA PRO A 84 12.25 1.49 -3.17
C PRO A 84 12.45 2.62 -4.17
N THR A 85 11.37 3.07 -4.81
CA THR A 85 11.45 4.21 -5.73
C THR A 85 11.61 5.49 -4.92
N PRO A 86 12.71 6.25 -5.11
CA PRO A 86 12.92 7.50 -4.39
C PRO A 86 11.77 8.48 -4.64
N GLY A 87 11.44 9.28 -3.63
CA GLY A 87 10.43 10.33 -3.72
C GLY A 87 9.54 10.40 -2.47
N ILE A 88 8.84 11.52 -2.33
CA ILE A 88 7.95 11.78 -1.20
C ILE A 88 6.61 11.06 -1.44
N ARG A 89 6.05 10.43 -0.41
CA ARG A 89 4.71 9.86 -0.42
C ARG A 89 3.79 10.78 0.37
N HIS A 90 2.99 11.57 -0.34
CA HIS A 90 2.01 12.46 0.29
C HIS A 90 0.85 11.64 0.82
N LEU A 91 0.57 11.75 2.13
CA LEU A 91 -0.62 11.20 2.74
C LEU A 91 -1.70 12.28 2.78
N ARG A 92 -2.94 11.90 2.47
CA ARG A 92 -4.12 12.75 2.60
C ARG A 92 -5.04 12.14 3.64
N ILE A 93 -5.35 12.91 4.68
CA ILE A 93 -6.29 12.54 5.72
C ILE A 93 -7.56 13.36 5.48
N SER A 94 -8.71 12.68 5.46
CA SER A 94 -10.02 13.32 5.37
C SER A 94 -10.94 12.68 6.40
N THR A 95 -11.58 13.52 7.20
CA THR A 95 -12.48 13.10 8.27
C THR A 95 -13.84 13.75 8.08
N THR A 96 -14.90 12.99 8.32
CA THR A 96 -16.28 13.48 8.28
C THR A 96 -16.96 13.05 9.57
N VAL A 97 -17.51 14.01 10.31
CA VAL A 97 -18.37 13.75 11.47
C VAL A 97 -19.81 13.91 10.99
N LYS A 98 -20.68 12.94 11.32
CA LYS A 98 -22.11 12.99 11.00
C LYS A 98 -22.92 13.40 12.23
#